data_AF-A0A7Y5WW96-F1
#
_entry.id   AF-A0A7Y5WW96-F1
#
_cell.length_a   1.000
_cell.length_b   1.000
_cell.length_c   1.000
_cell.angle_alpha   90.00
_cell.angle_beta   90.00
_cell.angle_gamma   90.00
#
_symmetry.space_group_name_H-M   'P 1'
#
loop_
_entity.id
_entity.type
_entity.pdbx_description
1 polymer ?
#
loop_
_entity_poly.entity_id
_entity_poly.type
_entity_poly.pdbx_seq_one_letter_code
_entity_poly.pdbx_strand_id
1 'polypeptide(L)'
;MRRPLLACILGVLLVSSSALANERSDAKTQVEFGIKVAQNGLWNEALYRWQKAVQIDPGYAAAWNNLAIAFEHEGRFEEANQAYEKALQLDPKNLLIRQNYDLFKEINDRTKRRRAR
;
A
#
# COMPACT_ATOMS: atom_id res chain seq x y z
N MET A 1 -3.50 7.98 59.95
CA MET A 1 -2.72 8.84 59.03
C MET A 1 -1.58 7.98 58.49
N ARG A 2 -1.33 7.73 57.19
CA ARG A 2 -1.78 8.24 55.89
C ARG A 2 -1.72 7.07 54.88
N ARG A 3 -2.70 6.98 53.97
CA ARG A 3 -2.51 6.42 52.61
C ARG A 3 -2.21 7.61 51.68
N PRO A 4 -1.35 7.46 50.67
CA PRO A 4 -1.87 7.51 49.29
C PRO A 4 -1.19 6.43 48.40
N LEU A 5 -1.94 5.60 47.66
CA LEU A 5 -2.68 5.86 46.41
C LEU A 5 -1.78 6.02 45.18
N LEU A 6 -1.96 5.05 44.27
CA LEU A 6 -1.53 5.01 42.88
C LEU A 6 -1.72 6.36 42.19
N ALA A 7 -0.73 6.81 41.40
CA ALA A 7 -0.96 7.59 40.18
C ALA A 7 0.36 7.77 39.40
N CYS A 8 0.76 6.79 38.59
CA CYS A 8 1.82 6.98 37.57
C CYS A 8 1.57 6.15 36.30
N ILE A 9 0.33 6.14 35.77
CA ILE A 9 0.08 5.65 34.40
C ILE A 9 -0.86 6.64 33.71
N LEU A 10 -0.33 7.76 33.25
CA LEU A 10 -0.99 8.67 32.32
C LEU A 10 0.08 9.56 31.67
N GLY A 11 0.83 8.98 30.73
CA GLY A 11 1.93 9.71 30.10
C GLY A 11 2.46 9.15 28.78
N VAL A 12 1.70 8.34 28.04
CA VAL A 12 2.17 7.78 26.75
C VAL A 12 1.23 8.04 25.56
N LEU A 13 0.03 8.61 25.74
CA LEU A 13 -0.96 8.66 24.65
C LEU A 13 -0.88 9.86 23.68
N LEU A 14 0.01 10.85 23.91
CA LEU A 14 0.08 12.06 23.05
C LEU A 14 1.21 12.04 22.01
N VAL A 15 2.23 11.20 22.16
CA VAL A 15 3.37 11.14 21.21
C VAL A 15 3.02 10.29 19.99
N SER A 16 2.10 9.34 20.12
CA SER A 16 1.77 8.41 19.02
C SER A 16 0.96 9.06 17.90
N SER A 17 0.07 10.01 18.18
CA SER A 17 -0.82 10.57 17.15
C SER A 17 -0.11 11.51 16.17
N SER A 18 0.85 12.32 16.63
CA SER A 18 1.62 13.22 15.77
C SER A 18 2.72 12.48 14.98
N ALA A 19 3.37 11.49 15.60
CA ALA A 19 4.34 10.64 14.91
C ALA A 19 3.66 9.79 13.81
N LEU A 20 2.53 9.14 14.10
CA LEU A 20 1.77 8.37 13.11
C LEU A 20 1.19 9.25 12.00
N ALA A 21 0.79 10.49 12.30
CA ALA A 21 0.33 11.45 11.30
C ALA A 21 1.47 11.88 10.35
N ASN A 22 2.69 12.04 10.88
CA ASN A 22 3.86 12.37 10.07
C ASN A 22 4.29 11.19 9.19
N GLU A 23 4.33 9.98 9.72
CA GLU A 23 4.61 8.76 8.96
C GLU A 23 3.58 8.53 7.84
N ARG A 24 2.28 8.69 8.13
CA ARG A 24 1.23 8.59 7.09
C ARG A 24 1.39 9.64 5.98
N SER A 25 1.81 10.86 6.33
CA SER A 25 2.13 11.91 5.35
C SER A 25 3.30 11.51 4.44
N ASP A 26 4.31 10.84 5.01
CA ASP A 26 5.47 10.35 4.26
C ASP A 26 5.08 9.22 3.31
N ALA A 27 4.22 8.28 3.72
CA ALA A 27 3.71 7.21 2.86
C ALA A 27 2.96 7.77 1.63
N LYS A 28 2.09 8.78 1.85
CA LYS A 28 1.41 9.49 0.75
C LYS A 28 2.41 10.15 -0.21
N THR A 29 3.43 10.83 0.33
CA THR A 29 4.46 11.48 -0.47
C THR A 29 5.23 10.47 -1.33
N GLN A 30 5.59 9.30 -0.78
CA GLN A 30 6.22 8.24 -1.57
C GLN A 30 5.30 7.73 -2.70
N VAL A 31 3.99 7.58 -2.45
CA VAL A 31 3.03 7.17 -3.49
C VAL A 31 2.96 8.20 -4.62
N GLU A 32 2.80 9.47 -4.29
CA GLU A 32 2.70 10.56 -5.27
C GLU A 32 3.99 10.68 -6.11
N PHE A 33 5.16 10.55 -5.47
CA PHE A 33 6.43 10.51 -6.18
C PHE A 33 6.53 9.29 -7.10
N GLY A 34 6.14 8.11 -6.61
CA GLY A 34 6.10 6.87 -7.39
C GLY A 34 5.25 6.99 -8.65
N ILE A 35 4.07 7.62 -8.54
CA ILE A 35 3.20 7.90 -9.70
C ILE A 35 3.91 8.81 -10.71
N LYS A 36 4.52 9.91 -10.24
CA LYS A 36 5.23 10.86 -11.10
C LYS A 36 6.38 10.21 -11.87
N VAL A 37 7.16 9.35 -11.23
CA VAL A 37 8.29 8.68 -11.90
C VAL A 37 7.83 7.55 -12.82
N ALA A 38 6.77 6.82 -12.48
CA ALA A 38 6.15 5.84 -13.38
C ALA A 38 5.62 6.48 -14.67
N GLN A 39 5.01 7.66 -14.57
CA GLN A 39 4.58 8.46 -15.74
C GLN A 39 5.74 8.86 -16.65
N ASN A 40 6.97 8.94 -16.12
CA ASN A 40 8.19 9.17 -16.89
C ASN A 40 8.89 7.87 -17.33
N GLY A 41 8.25 6.70 -17.16
CA GLY A 41 8.78 5.40 -17.54
C GLY A 41 9.79 4.79 -16.55
N LEU A 42 10.03 5.44 -15.41
CA LEU A 42 11.00 4.98 -14.40
C LEU A 42 10.36 3.98 -13.43
N TRP A 43 10.00 2.81 -13.94
CA TRP A 43 9.22 1.80 -13.19
C TRP A 43 9.97 1.18 -12.00
N ASN A 44 11.29 1.00 -12.10
CA ASN A 44 12.09 0.48 -10.97
C ASN A 44 12.07 1.45 -9.77
N GLU A 45 12.15 2.76 -10.06
CA GLU A 45 12.05 3.79 -9.01
C GLU A 45 10.63 3.83 -8.45
N ALA A 46 9.61 3.74 -9.29
CA ALA A 46 8.22 3.68 -8.85
C ALA A 46 7.97 2.51 -7.89
N LEU A 47 8.46 1.31 -8.25
CA LEU A 47 8.40 0.13 -7.40
C LEU A 47 9.06 0.37 -6.04
N TYR A 48 10.29 0.91 -6.03
CA TYR A 48 11.00 1.23 -4.78
C TYR A 48 10.19 2.21 -3.91
N ARG A 49 9.60 3.24 -4.51
CA ARG A 49 8.80 4.24 -3.80
C ARG A 49 7.52 3.65 -3.21
N TRP A 50 6.82 2.81 -3.95
CA TRP A 50 5.61 2.15 -3.45
C TRP A 50 5.92 1.08 -2.40
N GLN A 51 7.06 0.38 -2.48
CA GLN A 51 7.57 -0.49 -1.41
C GLN A 51 7.87 0.31 -0.13
N LYS A 52 8.48 1.49 -0.26
CA LYS A 52 8.69 2.40 0.89
C LYS A 52 7.36 2.86 1.48
N ALA A 53 6.38 3.21 0.65
CA ALA A 53 5.07 3.64 1.12
C ALA A 53 4.38 2.56 1.99
N VAL A 54 4.40 1.29 1.57
CA VAL A 54 3.82 0.19 2.38
C VAL A 54 4.63 -0.14 3.63
N GLN A 55 5.93 0.14 3.65
CA GLN A 55 6.76 0.02 4.87
C GLN A 55 6.42 1.11 5.89
N ILE A 56 6.14 2.33 5.42
CA ILE A 56 5.81 3.47 6.27
C ILE A 56 4.38 3.36 6.80
N ASP A 57 3.39 3.12 5.93
CA ASP A 57 1.99 2.88 6.32
C ASP A 57 1.45 1.60 5.66
N PRO A 58 1.54 0.45 6.34
CA PRO A 58 0.98 -0.81 5.86
C PRO A 58 -0.55 -0.77 5.71
N GLY A 59 -1.24 0.21 6.31
CA GLY A 59 -2.68 0.41 6.21
C GLY A 59 -3.10 1.29 5.03
N TYR A 60 -2.16 1.83 4.24
CA TYR A 60 -2.47 2.73 3.15
C TYR A 60 -2.82 1.97 1.86
N ALA A 61 -4.12 1.75 1.64
CA ALA A 61 -4.65 0.98 0.51
C ALA A 61 -4.11 1.42 -0.86
N ALA A 62 -3.94 2.74 -1.06
CA ALA A 62 -3.41 3.28 -2.32
C ALA A 62 -1.96 2.85 -2.59
N ALA A 63 -1.12 2.69 -1.56
CA ALA A 63 0.24 2.20 -1.72
C ALA A 63 0.26 0.75 -2.21
N TRP A 64 -0.59 -0.11 -1.64
CA TRP A 64 -0.74 -1.50 -2.08
C TRP A 64 -1.26 -1.62 -3.51
N ASN A 65 -2.25 -0.80 -3.89
CA ASN A 65 -2.76 -0.78 -5.28
C ASN A 65 -1.66 -0.40 -6.27
N ASN A 66 -0.88 0.66 -5.99
CA ASN A 66 0.20 1.06 -6.90
C ASN A 66 1.35 0.03 -6.94
N LEU A 67 1.65 -0.59 -5.80
CA LEU A 67 2.62 -1.68 -5.73
C LEU A 67 2.19 -2.88 -6.59
N ALA A 68 0.89 -3.21 -6.60
CA ALA A 68 0.33 -4.25 -7.46
C ALA A 68 0.53 -3.93 -8.96
N ILE A 69 0.30 -2.68 -9.37
CA ILE A 69 0.53 -2.21 -10.74
C ILE A 69 2.02 -2.34 -11.13
N ALA A 70 2.95 -2.02 -10.22
CA ALA A 70 4.38 -2.23 -10.49
C ALA A 70 4.72 -3.72 -10.67
N PHE A 71 4.19 -4.60 -9.84
CA PHE A 71 4.41 -6.04 -9.99
C PHE A 71 3.82 -6.59 -11.29
N GLU A 72 2.65 -6.09 -11.70
CA GLU A 72 2.08 -6.40 -13.02
C GLU A 72 3.03 -5.98 -14.15
N HIS A 73 3.60 -4.76 -14.08
CA HIS A 73 4.57 -4.26 -15.04
C HIS A 73 5.86 -5.11 -15.09
N GLU A 74 6.30 -5.68 -13.96
CA GLU A 74 7.43 -6.62 -13.90
C GLU A 74 7.07 -8.06 -14.31
N GLY A 75 5.79 -8.36 -14.57
CA GLY A 75 5.31 -9.72 -14.86
C GLY A 75 5.22 -10.64 -13.64
N ARG A 76 5.29 -10.07 -12.43
CA ARG A 76 5.23 -10.74 -11.13
C ARG A 76 3.78 -10.86 -10.67
N PHE A 77 3.03 -11.70 -11.37
CA PHE A 77 1.57 -11.73 -11.25
C PHE A 77 1.07 -12.27 -9.91
N GLU A 78 1.80 -13.20 -9.28
CA GLU A 78 1.46 -13.71 -7.95
C GLU A 78 1.55 -12.59 -6.90
N GLU A 79 2.63 -11.81 -6.89
CA GLU A 79 2.79 -10.67 -5.99
C GLU A 79 1.79 -9.54 -6.28
N ALA A 80 1.48 -9.28 -7.56
CA ALA A 80 0.44 -8.34 -7.94
C ALA A 80 -0.93 -8.75 -7.37
N ASN A 81 -1.30 -10.04 -7.46
CA ASN A 81 -2.54 -10.54 -6.91
C ASN A 81 -2.63 -10.32 -5.38
N GLN A 82 -1.55 -10.66 -4.65
CA GLN A 82 -1.49 -10.46 -3.21
C GLN A 82 -1.62 -8.98 -2.82
N ALA A 83 -0.96 -8.09 -3.56
CA ALA A 83 -1.01 -6.65 -3.29
C ALA A 83 -2.41 -6.06 -3.56
N TYR A 84 -3.09 -6.47 -4.63
CA TYR A 84 -4.48 -6.07 -4.89
C TYR A 84 -5.46 -6.58 -3.83
N GLU A 85 -5.35 -7.85 -3.42
CA GLU A 85 -6.16 -8.41 -2.33
C GLU A 85 -5.95 -7.62 -1.05
N LYS A 86 -4.71 -7.25 -0.73
CA LYS A 86 -4.40 -6.43 0.44
C LYS A 86 -5.01 -5.03 0.33
N ALA A 87 -4.93 -4.40 -0.83
CA ALA A 87 -5.50 -3.08 -1.08
C ALA A 87 -7.03 -3.07 -0.87
N LEU A 88 -7.74 -4.08 -1.39
CA LEU A 88 -9.19 -4.24 -1.18
C LEU A 88 -9.56 -4.68 0.23
N GLN A 89 -8.69 -5.42 0.94
CA GLN A 89 -8.91 -5.72 2.35
C GLN A 89 -8.92 -4.43 3.19
N LEU A 90 -8.03 -3.49 2.86
CA LEU A 90 -7.89 -2.20 3.56
C LEU A 90 -8.99 -1.20 3.18
N ASP A 91 -9.39 -1.15 1.91
CA ASP A 91 -10.49 -0.30 1.43
C ASP A 91 -11.44 -1.07 0.48
N PRO A 92 -12.38 -1.85 1.03
CA PRO A 92 -13.24 -2.74 0.24
C PRO A 92 -14.22 -2.01 -0.70
N LYS A 93 -14.48 -0.72 -0.44
CA LYS A 93 -15.44 0.11 -1.18
C LYS A 93 -14.76 0.96 -2.26
N ASN A 94 -13.44 0.88 -2.39
CA ASN A 94 -12.71 1.63 -3.39
C ASN A 94 -12.96 1.07 -4.80
N LEU A 95 -13.73 1.81 -5.59
CA LEU A 95 -14.07 1.39 -6.96
C LEU A 95 -12.84 1.35 -7.87
N LEU A 96 -11.87 2.26 -7.69
CA LEU A 96 -10.66 2.29 -8.50
C LEU A 96 -9.79 1.04 -8.27
N ILE A 97 -9.58 0.67 -7.00
CA ILE A 97 -8.81 -0.54 -6.66
C ILE A 97 -9.52 -1.78 -7.22
N ARG A 98 -10.85 -1.86 -7.10
CA ARG A 98 -11.63 -2.96 -7.66
C ARG A 98 -11.48 -3.05 -9.18
N GLN A 99 -11.62 -1.92 -9.88
CA GLN A 99 -11.47 -1.86 -11.33
C GLN A 99 -10.08 -2.30 -11.78
N ASN A 100 -9.01 -1.82 -11.12
CA ASN A 100 -7.65 -2.22 -11.42
C ASN A 100 -7.46 -3.74 -11.21
N TYR A 101 -7.98 -4.29 -10.11
CA TYR A 101 -7.82 -5.71 -9.83
C TYR A 101 -8.62 -6.60 -10.79
N ASP A 102 -9.84 -6.21 -11.14
CA ASP A 102 -10.66 -6.93 -12.11
C ASP A 102 -9.99 -6.95 -13.49
N LEU A 103 -9.42 -5.82 -13.93
CA LEU A 103 -8.64 -5.72 -15.16
C LEU A 103 -7.40 -6.62 -15.13
N PHE A 104 -6.64 -6.60 -14.03
CA PHE A 104 -5.49 -7.48 -13.82
C PHE A 104 -5.88 -8.96 -13.96
N LYS A 105 -6.98 -9.40 -13.34
CA LYS A 105 -7.44 -10.80 -13.43
C LYS A 105 -7.76 -11.19 -14.87
N GLU A 106 -8.46 -10.33 -15.60
CA GLU A 106 -8.80 -10.57 -16.99
C GLU A 106 -7.56 -10.72 -17.88
N ILE A 107 -6.56 -9.86 -17.70
CA ILE A 107 -5.29 -9.90 -18.45
C ILE A 107 -4.49 -11.15 -18.08
N ASN A 108 -4.38 -11.48 -16.80
CA ASN A 108 -3.63 -12.64 -16.32
C ASN A 108 -4.25 -13.95 -16.82
N ASP A 109 -5.58 -14.09 -16.76
CA ASP A 109 -6.29 -15.27 -17.25
C ASP A 109 -6.11 -15.46 -18.76
N ARG A 110 -6.20 -14.36 -19.55
CA ARG A 110 -5.93 -14.39 -20.99
C ARG A 110 -4.50 -14.85 -21.28
N THR A 111 -3.53 -14.36 -20.51
CA THR A 111 -2.12 -14.70 -20.66
C THR A 111 -1.87 -16.18 -20.34
N LYS A 112 -2.44 -16.69 -19.25
CA LYS A 112 -2.36 -18.12 -18.88
C LYS A 112 -2.97 -19.03 -19.95
N ARG A 113 -4.14 -18.68 -20.49
CA ARG A 113 -4.79 -19.44 -21.57
C ARG A 113 -3.98 -19.46 -22.86
N ARG A 114 -3.28 -18.37 -23.20
CA ARG A 114 -2.39 -18.31 -24.37
C ARG A 114 -1.15 -19.19 -24.19
N ARG A 115 -0.60 -19.26 -22.99
CA ARG A 115 0.59 -20.10 -22.67
C ARG A 115 0.28 -21.61 -22.60
N ALA A 116 -0.98 -21.98 -22.40
CA ALA A 116 -1.41 -23.36 -22.28
C ALA A 116 -1.81 -24.02 -23.62
N ARG A 117 -1.72 -23.29 -24.74
CA ARG A 117 -1.98 -23.76 -26.10
C ARG A 117 -0.67 -23.96 -26.83
#